data_AF-A0ABD1VU47-F1
#
_entry.id   AF-A0ABD1VU47-F1
#
_cell.length_a   1.000
_cell.length_b   1.000
_cell.length_c   1.000
_cell.angle_alpha   90.00
_cell.angle_beta   90.00
_cell.angle_gamma   90.00
#
_symmetry.space_group_name_H-M   'P 1'
#
loop_
_entity.id
_entity.type
_entity.pdbx_description
1 polymer ?
#
loop_
_entity_poly.entity_id
_entity_poly.type
_entity_poly.pdbx_seq_one_letter_code
_entity_poly.pdbx_strand_id
1 'polypeptide(L)'
;MEGVFPGNAKLFDTPGLLHPHQISTRLTREEQKLLHVGKELKPRTYRIKAAHSVHIGGLMRLDMEVSSVDSIYVTVWASPLLPLHMGKTENACKMLEEHFGRQLQPPLGEGRVEELGKWVKKEVSVSGSCWDSSCLDIAAAGLGWFAIGLKGEARLGVWTYDGIDVVVRNALLPQRSHNFEVAGFTVSEIVSKADQARNKQHKNEKKRKPTDLTIVSPTSSVLTIDADSKIAFPPASVLNVDVAANSI
;
A
#
# COMPACT_ATOMS: atom_id res chain seq x y z
N MET A 1 -48.28 7.50 -17.50
CA MET A 1 -46.90 7.72 -17.06
C MET A 1 -46.10 7.97 -18.32
N GLU A 2 -45.74 9.22 -18.61
CA GLU A 2 -44.81 9.53 -19.70
C GLU A 2 -43.47 8.87 -19.37
N GLY A 3 -42.96 8.03 -20.27
CA GLY A 3 -41.61 7.50 -20.16
C GLY A 3 -40.58 8.61 -20.39
N VAL A 4 -39.40 8.49 -19.80
CA VAL A 4 -38.27 9.44 -19.95
C VAL A 4 -37.86 9.63 -21.42
N PHE A 5 -38.20 8.67 -22.29
CA PHE A 5 -37.95 8.75 -23.73
C PHE A 5 -39.25 8.66 -24.55
N PRO A 6 -39.37 9.44 -25.64
CA PRO A 6 -40.48 9.31 -26.58
C PRO A 6 -40.48 7.93 -27.27
N GLY A 7 -41.67 7.46 -27.69
CA GLY A 7 -41.88 6.09 -28.18
C GLY A 7 -41.06 5.64 -29.40
N ASN A 8 -40.38 6.57 -30.07
CA ASN A 8 -39.53 6.31 -31.24
C ASN A 8 -38.03 6.49 -30.98
N ALA A 9 -37.61 6.73 -29.73
CA ALA A 9 -36.20 6.90 -29.40
C ALA A 9 -35.43 5.58 -29.54
N LYS A 10 -34.21 5.65 -30.10
CA LYS A 10 -33.26 4.53 -30.15
C LYS A 10 -32.06 4.89 -29.29
N LEU A 11 -31.71 4.01 -28.36
CA LEU A 11 -30.48 4.09 -27.56
C LEU A 11 -29.49 3.09 -28.13
N PHE A 12 -28.33 3.58 -28.57
CA PHE A 12 -27.25 2.75 -29.07
C PHE A 12 -26.14 2.69 -28.03
N ASP A 13 -25.82 1.48 -27.57
CA ASP A 13 -24.64 1.26 -26.75
C ASP A 13 -23.40 1.26 -27.63
N THR A 14 -22.39 2.03 -27.22
CA THR A 14 -21.11 2.13 -27.91
C THR A 14 -20.05 1.39 -27.11
N PRO A 15 -19.12 0.66 -27.74
CA PRO A 15 -18.02 0.05 -27.01
C PRO A 15 -17.30 1.05 -26.10
N GLY A 16 -17.12 0.69 -24.83
CA GLY A 16 -16.46 1.55 -23.85
C GLY A 16 -14.99 1.77 -24.19
N LEU A 17 -14.52 3.00 -24.04
CA LEU A 17 -13.13 3.35 -24.28
C LEU A 17 -12.30 3.20 -22.99
N LEU A 18 -11.17 2.51 -23.10
CA LEU A 18 -10.18 2.45 -22.02
C LEU A 18 -9.29 3.70 -22.06
N HIS A 19 -9.06 4.30 -20.90
CA HIS A 19 -8.22 5.48 -20.76
C HIS A 19 -6.85 5.09 -20.19
N PRO A 20 -5.76 5.06 -21.01
CA PRO A 20 -4.45 4.56 -20.57
C PRO A 20 -3.78 5.38 -19.44
N HIS A 21 -4.28 6.59 -19.22
CA HIS A 21 -3.80 7.49 -18.17
C HIS A 21 -4.44 7.21 -16.80
N GLN A 22 -5.39 6.28 -16.71
CA GLN A 22 -5.94 5.82 -15.43
C GLN A 22 -5.11 4.67 -14.88
N ILE A 23 -4.71 4.75 -13.61
CA ILE A 23 -3.85 3.71 -13.02
C ILE A 23 -4.55 2.35 -12.92
N SER A 24 -5.89 2.37 -12.76
CA SER A 24 -6.73 1.17 -12.67
C SER A 24 -6.64 0.28 -13.91
N THR A 25 -6.32 0.82 -15.10
CA THR A 25 -6.19 0.02 -16.32
C THR A 25 -4.89 -0.81 -16.36
N ARG A 26 -3.91 -0.51 -15.50
CA ARG A 26 -2.65 -1.27 -15.37
C ARG A 26 -2.72 -2.36 -14.31
N LEU A 27 -3.82 -2.38 -13.55
CA LEU A 27 -4.04 -3.30 -12.45
C LEU A 27 -4.76 -4.56 -12.91
N THR A 28 -4.37 -5.68 -12.32
CA THR A 28 -5.10 -6.95 -12.43
C THR A 28 -6.49 -6.84 -11.80
N ARG A 29 -7.37 -7.78 -12.12
CA ARG A 29 -8.73 -7.80 -11.57
C ARG A 29 -8.76 -7.87 -10.04
N GLU A 30 -7.81 -8.58 -9.41
CA GLU A 30 -7.73 -8.65 -7.95
C GLU A 30 -7.24 -7.34 -7.34
N GLU A 31 -6.26 -6.67 -7.96
CA GLU A 31 -5.81 -5.34 -7.56
C GLU A 31 -6.91 -4.29 -7.73
N GLN A 32 -7.69 -4.34 -8.81
CA GLN A 32 -8.82 -3.43 -9.05
C GLN A 32 -9.89 -3.52 -7.96
N LYS A 33 -10.12 -4.72 -7.37
CA LYS A 33 -11.03 -4.88 -6.23
C LYS A 33 -10.57 -4.09 -5.00
N LEU A 34 -9.25 -3.87 -4.84
CA LEU A 34 -8.70 -3.05 -3.75
C LEU A 34 -9.00 -1.57 -3.96
N LEU A 35 -9.04 -1.09 -5.21
CA LEU A 35 -9.38 0.29 -5.55
C LEU A 35 -10.89 0.53 -5.56
N HIS A 36 -11.70 -0.52 -5.76
CA HIS A 36 -13.14 -0.40 -5.86
C HIS A 36 -13.77 0.20 -4.60
N VAL A 37 -14.49 1.30 -4.79
CA VAL A 37 -15.19 2.03 -3.74
C VAL A 37 -16.64 1.53 -3.68
N GLY A 38 -16.88 0.46 -2.94
CA GLY A 38 -18.22 -0.11 -2.76
C GLY A 38 -19.04 0.52 -1.61
N LYS A 39 -18.40 1.40 -0.82
CA LYS A 39 -19.01 2.11 0.33
C LYS A 39 -18.54 3.56 0.31
N GLU A 40 -19.20 4.41 1.08
CA GLU A 40 -18.77 5.79 1.30
C GLU A 40 -17.29 5.87 1.69
N LEU A 41 -16.55 6.78 1.03
CA LEU A 41 -15.15 7.00 1.34
C LEU A 41 -15.00 7.63 2.72
N LYS A 42 -14.03 7.13 3.49
CA LYS A 42 -13.68 7.70 4.78
C LYS A 42 -12.36 8.48 4.66
N PRO A 43 -12.31 9.74 5.12
CA PRO A 43 -11.07 10.51 5.12
C PRO A 43 -10.08 9.88 6.10
N ARG A 44 -8.83 9.70 5.66
CA ARG A 44 -7.72 9.25 6.52
C ARG A 44 -6.67 10.35 6.54
N THR A 45 -6.53 11.03 7.68
CA THR A 45 -5.76 12.29 7.76
C THR A 45 -4.48 12.13 8.52
N TYR A 46 -3.38 12.62 7.95
CA TYR A 46 -2.08 12.75 8.58
C TYR A 46 -1.77 14.23 8.83
N ARG A 47 -1.00 14.47 9.89
CA ARG A 47 -0.24 15.71 10.06
C ARG A 47 1.20 15.43 9.70
N ILE A 48 1.69 16.02 8.61
CA ILE A 48 3.04 15.75 8.09
C ILE A 48 3.92 16.98 8.19
N LYS A 49 5.23 16.77 8.36
CA LYS A 49 6.26 17.81 8.37
C LYS A 49 7.14 17.68 7.14
N ALA A 50 7.99 18.67 6.88
CA ALA A 50 9.01 18.54 5.85
C ALA A 50 9.84 17.25 6.03
N ALA A 51 10.32 16.70 4.91
CA ALA A 51 11.02 15.42 4.83
C ALA A 51 10.18 14.19 5.28
N HIS A 52 8.86 14.27 5.19
CA HIS A 52 7.96 13.12 5.35
C HIS A 52 7.16 12.85 4.08
N SER A 53 6.77 11.59 3.93
CA SER A 53 6.05 11.06 2.78
C SER A 53 4.84 10.24 3.21
N VAL A 54 3.73 10.35 2.45
CA VAL A 54 2.54 9.52 2.60
C VAL A 54 2.34 8.68 1.34
N HIS A 55 2.19 7.37 1.51
CA HIS A 55 1.96 6.41 0.43
C HIS A 55 0.51 5.94 0.41
N ILE A 56 -0.02 5.69 -0.78
CA ILE A 56 -1.28 4.97 -1.02
C ILE A 56 -0.92 3.71 -1.80
N GLY A 57 -0.83 2.57 -1.10
CA GLY A 57 -0.24 1.36 -1.65
C GLY A 57 1.12 1.63 -2.30
N GLY A 58 1.47 0.85 -3.31
CA GLY A 58 2.58 1.11 -4.22
C GLY A 58 2.16 1.93 -5.45
N LEU A 59 1.12 2.76 -5.34
CA LEU A 59 0.47 3.40 -6.50
C LEU A 59 0.68 4.92 -6.56
N MET A 60 0.75 5.57 -5.40
CA MET A 60 0.96 7.00 -5.31
C MET A 60 1.70 7.36 -4.02
N ARG A 61 2.60 8.34 -4.08
CA ARG A 61 3.30 8.90 -2.91
C ARG A 61 3.28 10.42 -2.95
N LEU A 62 3.08 11.06 -1.81
CA LEU A 62 3.20 12.49 -1.63
C LEU A 62 4.34 12.79 -0.67
N ASP A 63 5.33 13.57 -1.11
CA ASP A 63 6.47 14.03 -0.32
C ASP A 63 6.27 15.50 0.05
N MET A 64 6.48 15.85 1.32
CA MET A 64 6.55 17.25 1.77
C MET A 64 8.00 17.72 1.75
N GLU A 65 8.36 18.55 0.77
CA GLU A 65 9.75 18.92 0.53
C GLU A 65 10.13 20.19 1.27
N VAL A 66 9.47 21.28 0.92
CA VAL A 66 9.71 22.61 1.47
C VAL A 66 8.38 23.21 1.88
N SER A 67 8.36 23.93 2.99
CA SER A 67 7.15 24.54 3.51
C SER A 67 7.52 25.79 4.30
N SER A 68 6.67 26.82 4.20
CA SER A 68 6.75 28.02 5.04
C SER A 68 6.20 27.78 6.45
N VAL A 69 5.60 26.60 6.68
CA VAL A 69 4.99 26.18 7.96
C VAL A 69 5.56 24.84 8.43
N ASP A 70 5.55 24.63 9.75
CA ASP A 70 6.14 23.44 10.38
C ASP A 70 5.51 22.12 9.95
N SER A 71 4.22 22.13 9.64
CA SER A 71 3.47 20.93 9.27
C SER A 71 2.28 21.27 8.39
N ILE A 72 1.74 20.32 7.62
CA ILE A 72 0.47 20.45 6.89
C ILE A 72 -0.44 19.26 7.19
N TYR A 73 -1.73 19.40 6.87
CA TYR A 73 -2.67 18.28 6.88
C TYR A 73 -2.78 17.67 5.49
N VAL A 74 -2.65 16.36 5.44
CA VAL A 74 -2.86 15.58 4.23
C VAL A 74 -3.96 14.56 4.52
N THR A 75 -5.10 14.73 3.86
CA THR A 75 -6.23 13.81 3.97
C THR A 75 -6.30 12.95 2.72
N VAL A 76 -6.19 11.63 2.90
CA VAL A 76 -6.29 10.65 1.83
C VAL A 76 -7.75 10.27 1.61
N TRP A 77 -8.20 10.47 0.38
CA TRP A 77 -9.50 10.03 -0.13
C TRP A 77 -9.27 8.93 -1.17
N ALA A 78 -9.27 7.70 -0.68
CA ALA A 78 -9.09 6.49 -1.49
C ALA A 78 -9.75 5.31 -0.78
N SER A 79 -9.95 4.20 -1.49
CA SER A 79 -10.55 2.97 -0.93
C SER A 79 -9.92 2.59 0.43
N PRO A 80 -10.73 2.27 1.46
CA PRO A 80 -10.23 1.90 2.79
C PRO A 80 -9.47 0.56 2.79
N LEU A 81 -9.59 -0.22 1.72
CA LEU A 81 -8.83 -1.47 1.54
C LEU A 81 -7.36 -1.21 1.22
N LEU A 82 -7.05 -0.03 0.67
CA LEU A 82 -5.68 0.33 0.33
C LEU A 82 -4.88 0.65 1.61
N PRO A 83 -3.74 -0.02 1.84
CA PRO A 83 -2.82 0.31 2.91
C PRO A 83 -2.22 1.68 2.65
N LEU A 84 -2.11 2.48 3.72
CA LEU A 84 -1.38 3.73 3.72
C LEU A 84 -0.12 3.57 4.56
N HIS A 85 0.89 4.37 4.24
CA HIS A 85 2.11 4.46 5.04
C HIS A 85 2.64 5.88 5.10
N MET A 86 2.83 6.40 6.31
CA MET A 86 3.54 7.67 6.52
C MET A 86 4.92 7.41 7.11
N GLY A 87 5.97 7.95 6.50
CA GLY A 87 7.34 7.80 6.98
C GLY A 87 8.23 8.94 6.56
N LYS A 88 9.51 8.88 6.92
CA LYS A 88 10.51 9.86 6.45
C LYS A 88 10.82 9.64 4.97
N THR A 89 10.98 10.72 4.22
CA THR A 89 11.28 10.69 2.77
C THR A 89 12.64 10.07 2.47
N GLU A 90 13.61 10.15 3.39
CA GLU A 90 14.92 9.48 3.25
C GLU A 90 14.80 7.96 3.07
N ASN A 91 13.74 7.35 3.61
CA ASN A 91 13.47 5.92 3.49
C ASN A 91 12.66 5.56 2.24
N ALA A 92 12.32 6.52 1.37
CA ALA A 92 11.39 6.28 0.28
C ALA A 92 11.92 5.29 -0.77
N CYS A 93 13.24 5.25 -1.02
CA CYS A 93 13.85 4.23 -1.87
C CYS A 93 13.73 2.83 -1.25
N LYS A 94 14.04 2.72 0.04
CA LYS A 94 13.87 1.48 0.81
C LYS A 94 12.41 1.02 0.82
N MET A 95 11.45 1.94 0.88
CA MET A 95 10.02 1.62 0.78
C MET A 95 9.65 0.98 -0.56
N LEU A 96 10.21 1.50 -1.66
CA LEU A 96 10.00 0.95 -3.00
C LEU A 96 10.57 -0.47 -3.10
N GLU A 97 11.82 -0.67 -2.67
CA GLU A 97 12.53 -1.95 -2.78
C GLU A 97 11.97 -3.03 -1.84
N GLU A 98 11.66 -2.66 -0.59
CA GLU A 98 11.33 -3.64 0.44
C GLU A 98 9.83 -3.85 0.64
N HIS A 99 8.97 -2.91 0.25
CA HIS A 99 7.56 -2.96 0.65
C HIS A 99 6.56 -2.92 -0.51
N PHE A 100 6.91 -2.43 -1.71
CA PHE A 100 6.01 -2.50 -2.86
C PHE A 100 5.80 -3.96 -3.27
N GLY A 101 4.56 -4.33 -3.61
CA GLY A 101 4.22 -5.73 -3.86
C GLY A 101 3.99 -6.56 -2.59
N ARG A 102 4.46 -6.09 -1.42
CA ARG A 102 4.37 -6.78 -0.12
C ARG A 102 3.37 -6.12 0.83
N GLN A 103 3.76 -5.07 1.53
CA GLN A 103 2.88 -4.34 2.45
C GLN A 103 2.20 -3.14 1.77
N LEU A 104 2.88 -2.54 0.79
CA LEU A 104 2.32 -1.51 -0.08
C LEU A 104 1.76 -2.16 -1.34
N GLN A 105 0.52 -2.65 -1.20
CA GLN A 105 -0.24 -3.26 -2.27
C GLN A 105 -1.47 -2.40 -2.62
N PRO A 106 -1.91 -2.35 -3.88
CA PRO A 106 -1.27 -2.86 -5.10
C PRO A 106 0.08 -2.19 -5.40
N PRO A 107 0.96 -2.81 -6.22
CA PRO A 107 0.76 -4.11 -6.88
C PRO A 107 0.72 -5.30 -5.91
N LEU A 108 0.16 -6.44 -6.32
CA LEU A 108 0.18 -7.70 -5.59
C LEU A 108 1.36 -8.55 -6.06
N GLY A 109 2.39 -8.67 -5.24
CA GLY A 109 3.64 -9.36 -5.57
C GLY A 109 4.72 -8.41 -6.11
N GLU A 110 5.97 -8.74 -5.82
CA GLU A 110 7.13 -7.86 -6.09
C GLU A 110 7.42 -7.71 -7.59
N GLY A 111 7.32 -8.81 -8.36
CA GLY A 111 7.58 -8.78 -9.81
C GLY A 111 6.63 -7.88 -10.60
N ARG A 112 5.46 -7.55 -10.03
CA ARG A 112 4.45 -6.71 -10.68
C ARG A 112 4.78 -5.22 -10.67
N VAL A 113 5.74 -4.78 -9.85
CA VAL A 113 6.09 -3.34 -9.73
C VAL A 113 6.60 -2.79 -11.07
N GLU A 114 7.45 -3.55 -11.75
CA GLU A 114 8.05 -3.14 -13.04
C GLU A 114 7.01 -3.08 -14.17
N GLU A 115 5.97 -3.93 -14.10
CA GLU A 115 4.89 -3.98 -15.09
C GLU A 115 3.99 -2.73 -15.06
N LEU A 116 3.98 -1.99 -13.95
CA LEU A 116 3.18 -0.76 -13.81
C LEU A 116 3.81 0.46 -14.48
N GLY A 117 5.10 0.39 -14.83
CA GLY A 117 5.85 1.44 -15.52
C GLY A 117 6.92 2.09 -14.66
N LYS A 118 7.38 3.26 -15.10
CA LYS A 118 8.43 4.03 -14.42
C LYS A 118 7.85 4.88 -13.32
N TRP A 119 8.46 4.85 -12.13
CA TRP A 119 8.09 5.71 -11.02
C TRP A 119 8.63 7.13 -11.21
N VAL A 120 7.74 8.10 -11.45
CA VAL A 120 8.11 9.47 -11.82
C VAL A 120 7.55 10.50 -10.85
N LYS A 121 8.28 11.62 -10.71
CA LYS A 121 7.90 12.76 -9.86
C LYS A 121 7.22 13.85 -10.66
N LYS A 122 6.19 14.46 -10.08
CA LYS A 122 5.60 15.74 -10.48
C LYS A 122 5.64 16.69 -9.29
N GLU A 123 6.10 17.92 -9.50
CA GLU A 123 6.15 18.94 -8.44
C GLU A 123 4.87 19.76 -8.44
N VAL A 124 4.35 20.05 -7.24
CA VAL A 124 3.16 20.87 -7.03
C VAL A 124 3.44 21.88 -5.94
N SER A 125 3.31 23.17 -6.26
CA SER A 125 3.28 24.24 -5.26
C SER A 125 1.85 24.48 -4.81
N VAL A 126 1.65 24.57 -3.49
CA VAL A 126 0.34 24.77 -2.87
C VAL A 126 0.42 25.98 -1.95
N SER A 127 -0.59 26.85 -2.01
CA SER A 127 -0.81 27.93 -1.06
C SER A 127 -2.20 27.80 -0.46
N GLY A 128 -2.30 27.98 0.86
CA GLY A 128 -3.54 27.84 1.60
C GLY A 128 -3.64 28.90 2.70
N SER A 129 -4.87 29.22 3.10
CA SER A 129 -5.15 30.26 4.10
C SER A 129 -5.73 29.72 5.41
N CYS A 130 -6.03 28.42 5.49
CA CYS A 130 -6.73 27.81 6.62
C CYS A 130 -6.26 26.37 6.91
N TRP A 131 -6.17 26.05 8.20
CA TRP A 131 -5.81 24.71 8.70
C TRP A 131 -7.02 23.76 8.80
N ASP A 132 -8.22 24.31 8.93
CA ASP A 132 -9.43 23.53 9.23
C ASP A 132 -10.18 23.06 7.99
N SER A 133 -9.74 23.49 6.81
CA SER A 133 -10.31 23.11 5.53
C SER A 133 -9.21 22.76 4.54
N SER A 134 -9.46 21.74 3.73
CA SER A 134 -8.65 21.47 2.54
C SER A 134 -8.84 22.59 1.52
N CYS A 135 -7.73 23.04 0.93
CA CYS A 135 -7.73 24.08 -0.10
C CYS A 135 -7.60 23.49 -1.52
N LEU A 136 -6.91 22.36 -1.64
CA LEU A 136 -6.51 21.77 -2.91
C LEU A 136 -6.60 20.24 -2.83
N ASP A 137 -7.01 19.61 -3.93
CA ASP A 137 -6.86 18.19 -4.17
C ASP A 137 -5.76 17.93 -5.20
N ILE A 138 -4.93 16.92 -4.93
CA ILE A 138 -3.99 16.31 -5.86
C ILE A 138 -4.52 14.90 -6.19
N ALA A 139 -5.16 14.75 -7.33
CA ALA A 139 -5.87 13.55 -7.73
C ALA A 139 -5.10 12.73 -8.77
N ALA A 140 -4.96 11.42 -8.53
CA ALA A 140 -4.46 10.48 -9.53
C ALA A 140 -5.62 9.73 -10.18
N ALA A 141 -5.66 9.73 -11.51
CA ALA A 141 -6.77 9.16 -12.26
C ALA A 141 -6.94 7.66 -11.99
N GLY A 142 -8.15 7.26 -11.58
CA GLY A 142 -8.49 5.87 -11.28
C GLY A 142 -8.15 5.37 -9.87
N LEU A 143 -7.60 6.22 -8.98
CA LEU A 143 -7.22 5.84 -7.61
C LEU A 143 -7.97 6.60 -6.51
N GLY A 144 -7.87 7.93 -6.53
CA GLY A 144 -8.24 8.79 -5.40
C GLY A 144 -7.41 10.06 -5.39
N TRP A 145 -7.38 10.76 -4.25
CA TRP A 145 -6.63 12.01 -4.11
C TRP A 145 -6.10 12.26 -2.71
N PHE A 146 -5.10 13.14 -2.64
CA PHE A 146 -4.69 13.82 -1.42
C PHE A 146 -5.38 15.19 -1.36
N ALA A 147 -6.13 15.45 -0.31
CA ALA A 147 -6.65 16.77 0.03
C ALA A 147 -5.69 17.46 0.99
N ILE A 148 -5.28 18.69 0.68
CA ILE A 148 -4.22 19.42 1.38
C ILE A 148 -4.83 20.58 2.17
N GLY A 149 -4.60 20.59 3.48
CA GLY A 149 -4.95 21.69 4.38
C GLY A 149 -3.71 22.34 4.98
N LEU A 150 -3.52 23.64 4.74
CA LEU A 150 -2.42 24.42 5.31
C LEU A 150 -2.76 25.92 5.35
N LYS A 151 -2.06 26.66 6.22
CA LYS A 151 -2.05 28.13 6.24
C LYS A 151 -0.64 28.65 5.94
N GLY A 152 -0.31 28.76 4.67
CA GLY A 152 1.02 29.12 4.19
C GLY A 152 1.27 28.54 2.81
N GLU A 153 2.54 28.31 2.49
CA GLU A 153 2.96 27.76 1.20
C GLU A 153 3.78 26.49 1.41
N ALA A 154 3.63 25.53 0.50
CA ALA A 154 4.40 24.30 0.49
C ALA A 154 4.69 23.84 -0.93
N ARG A 155 5.83 23.17 -1.12
CA ARG A 155 6.19 22.44 -2.32
C ARG A 155 6.12 20.95 -2.04
N LEU A 156 5.33 20.26 -2.84
CA LEU A 156 5.04 18.84 -2.69
C LEU A 156 5.58 18.07 -3.90
N GLY A 157 6.20 16.94 -3.64
CA GLY A 157 6.62 15.98 -4.66
C GLY A 157 5.58 14.87 -4.77
N VAL A 158 4.86 14.80 -5.89
CA VAL A 158 3.86 13.75 -6.14
C VAL A 158 4.49 12.69 -7.02
N TRP A 159 4.54 11.46 -6.55
CA TRP A 159 5.08 10.34 -7.29
C TRP A 159 3.99 9.34 -7.66
N THR A 160 4.04 8.88 -8.91
CA THR A 160 3.19 7.80 -9.44
C THR A 160 3.86 7.23 -10.70
N TYR A 161 3.21 6.31 -11.39
CA TYR A 161 3.72 5.74 -12.62
C TYR A 161 3.62 6.71 -13.81
N ASP A 162 4.57 6.61 -14.72
CA ASP A 162 4.63 7.42 -15.94
C ASP A 162 3.36 7.28 -16.79
N GLY A 163 2.90 8.38 -17.38
CA GLY A 163 1.66 8.40 -18.16
C GLY A 163 0.37 8.39 -17.34
N ILE A 164 0.43 8.20 -16.02
CA ILE A 164 -0.75 8.40 -15.15
C ILE A 164 -1.05 9.89 -15.01
N ASP A 165 -2.31 10.24 -15.21
CA ASP A 165 -2.73 11.63 -15.08
C ASP A 165 -2.86 12.03 -13.61
N VAL A 166 -2.26 13.17 -13.29
CA VAL A 166 -2.27 13.76 -11.94
C VAL A 166 -2.81 15.17 -12.09
N VAL A 167 -4.00 15.39 -11.57
CA VAL A 167 -4.73 16.64 -11.68
C VAL A 167 -4.70 17.37 -10.36
N VAL A 168 -4.33 18.64 -10.42
CA VAL A 168 -4.41 19.58 -9.30
C VAL A 168 -5.70 20.39 -9.46
N ARG A 169 -6.56 20.39 -8.44
CA ARG A 169 -7.88 21.06 -8.48
C ARG A 169 -8.27 21.64 -7.13
N ASN A 170 -9.29 22.49 -7.11
CA ASN A 170 -9.91 22.95 -5.86
C ASN A 170 -10.45 21.75 -5.06
N ALA A 171 -10.31 21.81 -3.74
CA ALA A 171 -10.79 20.74 -2.87
C ALA A 171 -12.29 20.50 -3.06
N LEU A 172 -12.66 19.25 -3.38
CA LEU A 172 -14.08 18.87 -3.49
C LEU A 172 -14.71 18.65 -2.13
N LEU A 173 -13.95 18.11 -1.18
CA LEU A 173 -14.37 17.85 0.19
C LEU A 173 -13.45 18.62 1.14
N PRO A 174 -13.91 19.72 1.74
CA PRO A 174 -13.07 20.54 2.62
C PRO A 174 -12.74 19.82 3.93
N GLN A 175 -13.56 18.88 4.38
CA GLN A 175 -13.44 18.25 5.69
C GLN A 175 -12.29 17.24 5.76
N ARG A 176 -11.56 17.29 6.88
CA ARG A 176 -10.58 16.27 7.30
C ARG A 176 -11.18 15.33 8.33
N SER A 177 -10.52 14.21 8.58
CA SER A 177 -10.89 13.32 9.69
C SER A 177 -10.62 14.01 11.04
N HIS A 178 -11.48 13.78 12.04
CA HIS A 178 -11.21 14.16 13.42
C HIS A 178 -10.22 13.23 14.13
N ASN A 179 -10.13 11.98 13.65
CA ASN A 179 -9.17 10.99 14.15
C ASN A 179 -8.02 10.88 13.15
N PHE A 180 -6.83 11.25 13.58
CA PHE A 180 -5.64 11.23 12.73
C PHE A 180 -4.96 9.87 12.73
N GLU A 181 -4.47 9.51 11.56
CA GLU A 181 -3.59 8.38 11.37
C GLU A 181 -2.20 8.70 11.96
N VAL A 182 -1.49 7.65 12.39
CA VAL A 182 -0.15 7.74 12.98
C VAL A 182 0.91 7.35 11.95
N ALA A 183 2.15 7.75 12.17
CA ALA A 183 3.31 7.29 11.41
C ALA A 183 3.37 5.75 11.32
N GLY A 184 3.90 5.25 10.20
CA GLY A 184 3.98 3.83 9.89
C GLY A 184 2.82 3.34 9.02
N PHE A 185 2.64 2.03 8.98
CA PHE A 185 1.59 1.38 8.20
C PHE A 185 0.24 1.46 8.90
N THR A 186 -0.79 1.88 8.17
CA THR A 186 -2.17 1.74 8.64
C THR A 186 -2.59 0.29 8.58
N VAL A 187 -3.36 -0.16 9.58
CA VAL A 187 -4.00 -1.47 9.53
C VAL A 187 -5.10 -1.43 8.47
N SER A 188 -4.83 -1.99 7.27
CA SER A 188 -5.88 -2.18 6.27
C SER A 188 -6.94 -3.14 6.82
N GLU A 189 -8.20 -2.98 6.41
CA GLU A 189 -9.28 -3.93 6.74
C GLU A 189 -8.90 -5.37 6.37
N ILE A 190 -8.09 -5.55 5.31
CA ILE A 190 -7.65 -6.88 4.85
C ILE A 190 -6.69 -7.49 5.87
N VAL A 191 -5.70 -6.72 6.32
CA VAL A 191 -4.74 -7.14 7.35
C VAL A 191 -5.48 -7.42 8.66
N SER A 192 -6.42 -6.57 9.04
CA SER A 192 -7.26 -6.78 10.23
C SER A 192 -8.06 -8.08 10.15
N LYS A 193 -8.71 -8.36 9.01
CA LYS A 193 -9.48 -9.60 8.79
C LYS A 193 -8.57 -10.83 8.78
N ALA A 194 -7.40 -10.74 8.17
CA ALA A 194 -6.40 -11.82 8.14
C ALA A 194 -5.88 -12.13 9.55
N ASP A 195 -5.53 -11.11 10.34
CA ASP A 195 -5.10 -11.28 11.73
C ASP A 195 -6.21 -11.85 12.61
N GLN A 196 -7.46 -11.42 12.42
CA GLN A 196 -8.62 -12.01 13.11
C GLN A 196 -8.82 -13.48 12.74
N ALA A 197 -8.66 -13.85 11.47
CA ALA A 197 -8.77 -15.24 11.01
C ALA A 197 -7.66 -16.12 11.60
N ARG A 198 -6.40 -15.64 11.58
CA ARG A 198 -5.24 -16.31 12.18
C ARG A 198 -5.39 -16.49 13.69
N ASN A 199 -5.81 -15.45 14.40
CA ASN A 199 -6.05 -15.52 15.84
C ASN A 199 -7.20 -16.46 16.22
N LYS A 200 -8.24 -16.59 15.37
CA LYS A 200 -9.32 -17.59 15.55
C LYS A 200 -8.82 -19.02 15.35
N GLN A 201 -7.95 -19.27 14.36
CA GLN A 201 -7.32 -20.59 14.16
C GLN A 201 -6.48 -21.01 15.36
N HIS A 202 -5.58 -20.13 15.85
CA HIS A 202 -4.77 -20.44 17.03
C HIS A 202 -5.58 -20.67 18.32
N LYS A 203 -6.72 -19.97 18.50
CA LYS A 203 -7.63 -20.25 19.62
C LYS A 203 -8.32 -21.60 19.50
N ASN A 204 -8.68 -22.03 18.28
CA ASN A 204 -9.29 -23.33 18.04
C ASN A 204 -8.28 -24.48 18.20
N GLU A 205 -7.02 -24.29 17.82
CA GLU A 205 -5.93 -25.25 18.08
C GLU A 205 -5.66 -25.41 19.58
N LYS A 206 -5.62 -24.30 20.34
CA LYS A 206 -5.46 -24.35 21.81
C LYS A 206 -6.66 -24.99 22.52
N LYS A 207 -7.88 -24.87 22.00
CA LYS A 207 -9.07 -25.57 22.54
C LYS A 207 -9.12 -27.06 22.20
N ARG A 208 -8.38 -27.52 21.18
CA ARG A 208 -8.35 -28.93 20.73
C ARG A 208 -7.33 -29.82 21.46
N LYS A 209 -6.58 -29.30 22.43
CA LYS A 209 -5.75 -30.12 23.33
C LYS A 209 -6.20 -29.95 24.77
N PRO A 210 -6.90 -30.97 25.31
CA PRO A 210 -6.45 -31.55 26.58
C PRO A 210 -6.51 -33.10 26.62
N THR A 211 -5.45 -33.67 27.24
CA THR A 211 -5.33 -34.97 27.97
C THR A 211 -5.68 -36.29 27.27
N ASP A 212 -4.71 -37.21 27.08
CA ASP A 212 -4.52 -38.38 27.97
C ASP A 212 -3.21 -39.17 27.67
N LEU A 213 -2.81 -40.03 28.63
CA LEU A 213 -1.81 -41.13 28.61
C LEU A 213 -0.55 -40.98 29.48
N THR A 214 -0.81 -41.08 30.78
CA THR A 214 -0.31 -42.06 31.77
C THR A 214 1.03 -42.78 31.54
N ILE A 215 1.86 -42.71 32.59
CA ILE A 215 3.09 -43.45 32.88
C ILE A 215 2.76 -44.91 33.23
N VAL A 216 3.37 -45.91 32.56
CA VAL A 216 3.81 -47.20 33.15
C VAL A 216 4.96 -47.81 32.33
N SER A 217 6.08 -48.10 33.00
CA SER A 217 7.17 -49.04 32.62
C SER A 217 6.99 -50.34 33.45
N PRO A 218 7.49 -51.55 33.09
CA PRO A 218 8.94 -51.83 33.00
C PRO A 218 9.43 -52.95 32.03
N THR A 219 10.75 -52.94 31.79
CA THR A 219 11.77 -54.01 31.51
C THR A 219 11.32 -55.47 31.26
N SER A 220 11.94 -56.34 30.44
CA SER A 220 13.35 -56.57 30.05
C SER A 220 13.45 -57.60 28.89
N SER A 221 14.59 -57.61 28.17
CA SER A 221 15.31 -58.74 27.52
C SER A 221 15.88 -58.32 26.15
N VAL A 222 17.05 -58.73 25.64
CA VAL A 222 18.39 -59.13 26.13
C VAL A 222 19.22 -59.31 24.84
N LEU A 223 20.48 -58.85 24.86
CA LEU A 223 21.65 -59.22 24.01
C LEU A 223 21.90 -58.62 22.59
N THR A 224 23.04 -57.91 22.53
CA THR A 224 24.16 -57.92 21.54
C THR A 224 23.88 -57.36 20.13
N ILE A 225 24.74 -56.62 19.42
CA ILE A 225 26.22 -56.62 19.26
C ILE A 225 26.70 -55.20 18.89
N ASP A 226 27.95 -54.90 19.24
CA ASP A 226 28.72 -53.66 19.04
C ASP A 226 29.01 -53.21 17.59
N ALA A 227 29.29 -51.90 17.51
CA ALA A 227 30.34 -51.18 16.77
C ALA A 227 30.22 -50.82 15.26
N ASP A 228 30.19 -49.50 15.08
CA ASP A 228 30.95 -48.66 14.12
C ASP A 228 30.75 -48.81 12.60
N SER A 229 30.16 -47.77 12.00
CA SER A 229 30.85 -46.96 10.99
C SER A 229 30.20 -45.60 10.77
N LYS A 230 30.98 -44.55 10.97
CA LYS A 230 30.69 -43.16 10.60
C LYS A 230 30.77 -43.02 9.08
N ILE A 231 29.79 -42.36 8.45
CA ILE A 231 29.96 -41.72 7.14
C ILE A 231 29.45 -40.29 7.21
N ALA A 232 30.31 -39.38 6.75
CA ALA A 232 30.26 -37.94 6.88
C ALA A 232 29.35 -37.26 5.84
N PHE A 233 28.86 -36.07 6.21
CA PHE A 233 28.20 -35.11 5.33
C PHE A 233 29.24 -34.26 4.56
N PRO A 234 29.00 -33.86 3.30
CA PRO A 234 29.80 -32.83 2.64
C PRO A 234 29.27 -31.41 2.96
N PRO A 235 30.15 -30.39 3.10
CA PRO A 235 29.75 -29.01 3.37
C PRO A 235 29.48 -28.19 2.09
N ALA A 236 28.72 -27.11 2.29
CA ALA A 236 28.27 -26.15 1.28
C ALA A 236 29.41 -25.31 0.67
N SER A 237 29.32 -25.05 -0.63
CA SER A 237 30.22 -24.17 -1.39
C SER A 237 29.79 -22.70 -1.28
N VAL A 238 30.77 -21.85 -0.98
CA VAL A 238 30.72 -20.39 -0.99
C VAL A 238 31.28 -19.91 -2.34
N LEU A 239 30.54 -19.07 -3.06
CA LEU A 239 31.02 -18.37 -4.25
C LEU A 239 31.51 -16.97 -3.86
N ASN A 240 32.82 -16.77 -3.91
CA ASN A 240 33.46 -15.45 -3.94
C ASN A 240 33.52 -14.99 -5.41
N VAL A 241 33.19 -13.72 -5.65
CA VAL A 241 33.40 -13.05 -6.94
C VAL A 241 34.51 -12.03 -6.72
N ASP A 242 35.60 -12.20 -7.47
CA ASP A 242 36.77 -11.31 -7.49
C ASP A 242 36.46 -9.98 -8.18
N VAL A 243 37.01 -8.93 -7.58
CA VAL A 243 37.10 -7.57 -8.14
C VAL A 243 38.36 -7.49 -8.99
N ALA A 244 38.19 -7.26 -10.29
CA ALA A 244 39.29 -6.86 -11.18
C ALA A 244 39.14 -5.37 -11.54
N ALA A 245 40.16 -4.61 -11.16
CA ALA A 245 40.41 -3.25 -11.60
C ALA A 245 40.72 -3.21 -13.10
N ASN A 246 40.26 -2.16 -13.79
CA ASN A 246 40.95 -1.65 -14.96
C ASN A 246 40.77 -0.14 -15.05
N SER A 247 41.91 0.55 -15.10
CA SER A 247 42.05 1.95 -15.47
C SER A 247 42.10 2.09 -16.99
N ILE A 248 41.41 3.10 -17.53
CA ILE A 248 41.88 4.19 -18.42
C ILE A 248 40.73 5.20 -18.49
#